data_AF-A0A7S1S1U5-F1
#
_entry.id   AF-A0A7S1S1U5-F1
#
_cell.length_a   1.000
_cell.length_b   1.000
_cell.length_c   1.000
_cell.angle_alpha   90.00
_cell.angle_beta   90.00
_cell.angle_gamma   90.00
#
_symmetry.space_group_name_H-M   'P 1'
#
loop_
_entity.id
_entity.type
_entity.pdbx_description
1 polymer ?
#
loop_
_entity_poly.entity_id
_entity_poly.type
_entity_poly.pdbx_seq_one_letter_code
_entity_poly.pdbx_strand_id
1 'polypeptide(L)'
;PEELVELQLVEETRLEKLFSEQRRDRGLDDEVTLKTFFKLFDMWIQLYRLNKCYEALEEIVPICRKRGGQLHVQGVQALAFTLWKQSRFREAVVLFREMEE
;
A
#
# COMPACT_ATOMS: atom_id res chain seq x y z
N PRO A 1 1.78 1.68 -24.55
CA PRO A 1 0.78 2.29 -25.44
C PRO A 1 -0.29 2.99 -24.59
N GLU A 2 -0.77 4.17 -25.00
CA GLU A 2 -1.67 5.05 -24.23
C GLU A 2 -2.90 4.33 -23.66
N GLU A 3 -3.45 3.37 -24.39
CA GLU A 3 -4.55 2.49 -23.95
C GLU A 3 -4.28 1.77 -22.62
N LEU A 4 -3.03 1.35 -22.36
CA LEU A 4 -2.66 0.70 -21.10
C LEU A 4 -2.75 1.68 -19.92
N VAL A 5 -2.39 2.94 -20.13
CA VAL A 5 -2.43 3.98 -19.08
C VAL A 5 -3.88 4.33 -18.77
N GLU A 6 -4.75 4.43 -19.77
CA GLU A 6 -6.18 4.66 -19.56
C GLU A 6 -6.83 3.54 -18.74
N LEU A 7 -6.51 2.27 -19.06
CA LEU A 7 -6.96 1.12 -18.29
C LEU A 7 -6.47 1.16 -16.84
N GLN A 8 -5.23 1.57 -16.59
CA GLN A 8 -4.69 1.74 -15.24
C GLN A 8 -5.43 2.83 -14.45
N LEU A 9 -5.80 3.95 -15.08
CA LEU A 9 -6.54 5.03 -14.42
C LEU A 9 -7.98 4.64 -14.08
N VAL A 10 -8.64 3.89 -14.97
CA VAL A 10 -9.97 3.33 -14.70
C VAL A 10 -9.91 2.34 -13.55
N GLU A 11 -8.90 1.48 -13.54
CA GLU A 11 -8.72 0.50 -12.46
C GLU A 11 -8.32 1.15 -11.13
N GLU A 12 -7.47 2.19 -11.13
CA GLU A 12 -7.18 3.03 -9.95
C GLU A 12 -8.48 3.55 -9.36
N THR A 13 -9.33 4.19 -10.17
CA THR A 13 -10.61 4.76 -9.71
C THR A 13 -11.55 3.69 -9.16
N ARG A 14 -11.63 2.52 -9.82
CA ARG A 14 -12.47 1.40 -9.37
C ARG A 14 -12.00 0.84 -8.03
N LEU A 15 -10.69 0.66 -7.85
CA LEU A 15 -10.09 0.16 -6.62
C LEU A 15 -10.18 1.17 -5.48
N GLU A 16 -10.02 2.47 -5.74
CA GLU A 16 -10.22 3.53 -4.74
C GLU A 16 -11.64 3.53 -4.19
N LYS A 17 -12.63 3.45 -5.07
CA LYS A 17 -14.03 3.36 -4.66
C LYS A 17 -14.28 2.11 -3.83
N LEU A 18 -13.83 0.95 -4.30
CA LEU A 18 -14.01 -0.33 -3.61
C LEU A 18 -13.34 -0.34 -2.22
N PHE A 19 -12.11 0.17 -2.13
CA PHE A 19 -11.38 0.26 -0.86
C PHE A 19 -12.09 1.20 0.12
N SER A 20 -12.58 2.35 -0.36
CA SER A 20 -13.35 3.30 0.46
C SER A 20 -14.63 2.69 1.03
N GLU A 21 -15.39 1.98 0.19
CA GLU A 21 -16.61 1.26 0.62
C GLU A 21 -16.29 0.16 1.65
N GLN A 22 -15.28 -0.67 1.39
CA GLN A 22 -14.86 -1.73 2.31
C GLN A 22 -14.32 -1.19 3.65
N ARG A 23 -13.51 -0.12 3.59
CA ARG A 23 -13.02 0.59 4.78
C ARG A 23 -14.18 1.07 5.65
N ARG A 24 -15.22 1.64 5.04
CA ARG A 24 -16.41 2.13 5.75
C ARG A 24 -17.23 0.98 6.36
N ASP A 25 -17.47 -0.07 5.58
CA ASP A 25 -18.45 -1.10 5.93
C ASP A 25 -17.86 -2.19 6.86
N ARG A 26 -16.55 -2.43 6.77
CA ARG A 26 -15.86 -3.54 7.46
C ARG A 26 -14.66 -3.11 8.30
N GLY A 27 -14.14 -1.92 8.06
CA GLY A 27 -12.91 -1.42 8.70
C GLY A 27 -11.63 -1.83 7.97
N LEU A 28 -10.52 -1.21 8.36
CA LEU A 28 -9.20 -1.43 7.77
C LEU A 28 -8.52 -2.74 8.21
N ASP A 29 -8.93 -3.30 9.35
CA ASP A 29 -8.41 -4.58 9.84
C ASP A 29 -9.08 -5.77 9.14
N ASP A 30 -10.11 -5.57 8.30
CA ASP A 30 -10.72 -6.67 7.55
C ASP A 30 -9.77 -7.21 6.46
N GLU A 31 -9.69 -8.54 6.31
CA GLU A 31 -8.78 -9.19 5.36
C GLU A 31 -9.10 -8.82 3.91
N VAL A 32 -10.38 -8.67 3.56
CA VAL A 32 -10.78 -8.27 2.21
C VAL A 32 -10.40 -6.81 1.97
N THR A 33 -10.60 -5.94 2.94
CA THR A 33 -10.17 -4.54 2.87
C THR A 33 -8.66 -4.42 2.66
N LEU A 34 -7.84 -5.15 3.43
CA LEU A 34 -6.38 -5.15 3.28
C LEU A 34 -5.94 -5.69 1.91
N LYS A 35 -6.58 -6.76 1.43
CA LYS A 35 -6.28 -7.33 0.12
C LYS A 35 -6.59 -6.33 -1.01
N THR A 36 -7.69 -5.60 -0.92
CA THR A 36 -8.02 -4.52 -1.86
C THR A 36 -7.03 -3.38 -1.77
N PHE A 37 -6.62 -2.98 -0.55
CA PHE A 37 -5.59 -1.98 -0.35
C PHE A 37 -4.30 -2.33 -1.07
N PHE A 38 -3.76 -3.54 -0.90
CA PHE A 38 -2.48 -3.90 -1.54
C PHE A 38 -2.56 -3.93 -3.06
N LYS A 39 -3.71 -4.30 -3.64
CA LYS A 39 -3.93 -4.16 -5.09
C LYS A 39 -3.94 -2.69 -5.54
N LEU A 40 -4.58 -1.83 -4.77
CA LEU A 40 -4.61 -0.39 -5.03
C LEU A 40 -3.23 0.23 -4.88
N PHE A 41 -2.48 -0.18 -3.85
CA PHE A 41 -1.09 0.21 -3.63
C PHE A 41 -0.21 -0.15 -4.83
N ASP A 42 -0.31 -1.39 -5.33
CA ASP A 42 0.45 -1.82 -6.52
C ASP A 42 0.12 -0.95 -7.74
N MET A 43 -1.16 -0.59 -7.93
CA MET A 43 -1.60 0.33 -8.98
C MET A 43 -0.98 1.72 -8.80
N TRP A 44 -1.04 2.27 -7.60
CA TRP A 44 -0.43 3.57 -7.28
C TRP A 44 1.08 3.57 -7.48
N ILE A 45 1.78 2.48 -7.16
CA ILE A 45 3.22 2.32 -7.42
C ILE A 45 3.50 2.35 -8.93
N GLN A 46 2.73 1.63 -9.74
CA GLN A 46 2.88 1.62 -11.20
C GLN A 46 2.66 3.01 -11.82
N LEU A 47 1.72 3.79 -11.27
CA LEU A 47 1.41 5.16 -11.67
C LEU A 47 2.27 6.21 -10.96
N TYR A 48 3.27 5.79 -10.18
CA TYR A 48 4.19 6.66 -9.43
C TYR A 48 3.49 7.65 -8.46
N ARG A 49 2.34 7.26 -7.89
CA ARG A 49 1.56 8.03 -6.90
C ARG A 49 2.13 7.90 -5.48
N LEU A 50 3.44 8.16 -5.33
CA LEU A 50 4.17 7.86 -4.10
C LEU A 50 3.62 8.56 -2.85
N ASN A 51 3.08 9.77 -2.98
CA ASN A 51 2.49 10.49 -1.85
C ASN A 51 1.21 9.81 -1.34
N LYS A 52 0.32 9.40 -2.25
CA LYS A 52 -0.88 8.61 -1.90
C LYS A 52 -0.50 7.30 -1.20
N CYS A 53 0.50 6.59 -1.74
CA CYS A 53 1.04 5.38 -1.11
C CYS A 53 1.47 5.66 0.33
N TYR A 54 2.30 6.69 0.54
CA TYR A 54 2.83 7.03 1.85
C TYR A 54 1.70 7.38 2.84
N GLU A 55 0.80 8.29 2.47
CA GLU A 55 -0.34 8.71 3.29
C GLU A 55 -1.21 7.53 3.72
N ALA A 56 -1.55 6.62 2.81
CA ALA A 56 -2.36 5.46 3.14
C ALA A 56 -1.61 4.44 4.02
N LEU A 57 -0.31 4.29 3.82
CA LEU A 57 0.52 3.37 4.61
C LEU A 57 0.69 3.81 6.07
N GLU A 58 0.53 5.10 6.39
CA GLU A 58 0.54 5.58 7.78
C GLU A 58 -0.54 4.89 8.64
N GLU A 59 -1.69 4.57 8.07
CA GLU A 59 -2.76 3.83 8.76
C GLU A 59 -2.61 2.31 8.64
N ILE A 60 -2.15 1.81 7.49
CA ILE A 60 -2.11 0.36 7.20
C ILE A 60 -0.96 -0.36 7.90
N VAL A 61 0.24 0.23 7.94
CA VAL A 61 1.43 -0.45 8.48
C VAL A 61 1.28 -0.83 9.95
N PRO A 62 0.72 0.02 10.84
CA PRO A 62 0.43 -0.38 12.21
C PRO A 62 -0.48 -1.61 12.32
N ILE A 63 -1.49 -1.73 11.45
CA ILE A 63 -2.41 -2.88 11.41
C ILE A 63 -1.65 -4.13 10.97
N CYS A 64 -0.85 -4.03 9.91
CA CYS A 64 0.00 -5.11 9.41
C CYS A 64 0.96 -5.63 10.48
N ARG A 65 1.67 -4.73 11.18
CA ARG A 65 2.56 -5.08 12.30
C ARG A 65 1.81 -5.80 13.42
N LYS A 66 0.62 -5.30 13.80
CA LYS A 66 -0.21 -5.92 14.84
C LYS A 66 -0.66 -7.34 14.46
N ARG A 67 -0.96 -7.60 13.18
CA ARG A 67 -1.32 -8.94 12.71
C ARG A 67 -0.16 -9.92 12.66
N GLY A 68 1.07 -9.42 12.50
CA GLY A 68 2.26 -10.26 12.45
C GLY A 68 2.36 -11.10 11.17
N GLY A 69 3.31 -12.03 11.17
CA GLY A 69 3.52 -12.99 10.08
C GLY A 69 3.74 -12.32 8.72
N GLN A 70 3.16 -12.91 7.67
CA GLN A 70 3.34 -12.41 6.30
C GLN A 70 2.79 -10.99 6.09
N LEU A 71 1.70 -10.63 6.80
CA LEU A 71 1.11 -9.29 6.68
C LEU A 71 2.01 -8.21 7.27
N HIS A 72 2.73 -8.51 8.35
CA HIS A 72 3.76 -7.61 8.90
C HIS A 72 4.79 -7.30 7.83
N VAL A 73 5.43 -8.34 7.28
CA VAL A 73 6.48 -8.18 6.26
C VAL A 73 5.95 -7.41 5.06
N GLN A 74 4.77 -7.76 4.55
CA GLN A 74 4.16 -7.09 3.40
C GLN A 74 3.91 -5.58 3.63
N GLY A 75 3.38 -5.21 4.81
CA GLY A 75 3.13 -3.81 5.14
C GLY A 75 4.44 -3.01 5.29
N VAL A 76 5.42 -3.56 6.01
CA VAL A 76 6.73 -2.93 6.20
C VAL A 76 7.46 -2.78 4.87
N GLN A 77 7.43 -3.81 4.02
CA GLN A 77 8.02 -3.78 2.68
C GLN A 77 7.41 -2.68 1.82
N ALA A 78 6.07 -2.54 1.83
CA ALA A 78 5.37 -1.52 1.05
C ALA A 78 5.82 -0.10 1.46
N LEU A 79 5.99 0.17 2.76
CA LEU A 79 6.49 1.44 3.26
C LEU A 79 7.97 1.66 2.95
N ALA A 80 8.82 0.66 3.18
CA ALA A 80 10.24 0.72 2.84
C ALA A 80 10.43 1.05 1.35
N PHE A 81 9.69 0.37 0.48
CA PHE A 81 9.74 0.59 -0.96
C PHE A 81 9.24 1.99 -1.36
N THR A 82 8.14 2.46 -0.77
CA THR A 82 7.61 3.81 -1.02
C THR A 82 8.62 4.88 -0.63
N LEU A 83 9.21 4.78 0.56
CA LEU A 83 10.24 5.69 1.05
C LEU A 83 11.50 5.66 0.17
N TRP A 84 11.91 4.47 -0.27
CA TRP A 84 13.02 4.33 -1.20
C TRP A 84 12.77 5.05 -2.51
N LYS A 85 11.57 4.91 -3.10
CA LYS A 85 11.17 5.60 -4.33
C LYS A 85 11.04 7.13 -4.14
N GLN A 86 10.80 7.59 -2.92
CA GLN A 86 10.84 9.00 -2.52
C GLN A 86 12.25 9.51 -2.18
N SER A 87 13.30 8.69 -2.35
CA SER A 87 14.68 9.01 -1.96
C SER A 87 14.89 9.23 -0.45
N ARG A 88 13.96 8.77 0.40
CA ARG A 88 14.06 8.78 1.87
C ARG A 88 14.83 7.54 2.36
N PHE A 89 16.04 7.36 1.85
CA PHE A 89 16.80 6.10 1.99
C PHE A 89 17.11 5.72 3.43
N ARG A 90 17.40 6.70 4.31
CA ARG A 90 17.71 6.44 5.72
C ARG A 90 16.53 5.79 6.44
N GLU A 91 15.32 6.26 6.18
CA GLU A 91 14.10 5.72 6.77
C GLU A 91 13.75 4.36 6.17
N ALA A 92 13.91 4.20 4.86
CA ALA A 92 13.68 2.92 4.17
C ALA A 92 14.59 1.79 4.71
N VAL A 93 15.88 2.07 4.95
CA VAL A 93 16.85 1.08 5.46
C VAL A 93 16.47 0.55 6.84
N VAL A 94 15.90 1.39 7.72
CA VAL A 94 15.43 0.93 9.03
C VAL A 94 14.34 -0.12 8.86
N LEU A 95 13.39 0.12 7.96
CA LEU A 95 12.29 -0.81 7.67
C LEU A 95 12.77 -2.08 6.95
N PHE A 96 13.79 -1.99 6.08
CA PHE A 96 14.36 -3.19 5.46
C PHE A 96 14.95 -4.14 6.50
N ARG A 97 15.56 -3.62 7.57
CA ARG A 97 16.09 -4.45 8.67
C ARG A 97 14.99 -5.05 9.53
N GLU A 98 13.90 -4.32 9.75
CA GLU A 98 12.74 -4.84 10.50
C GLU A 98 12.15 -6.12 9.88
N MET A 99 12.31 -6.33 8.57
CA MET A 99 11.82 -7.54 7.90
C MET A 99 12.71 -8.78 8.07
N GLU A 100 13.93 -8.62 8.62
CA GLU A 100 14.86 -9.73 8.88
C GLU A 100 14.65 -10.37 10.26
N GLU A 101 13.85 -9.74 11.12
CA GLU A 101 13.53 -10.17 12.50
C GLU A 101 12.29 -11.08 12.54
#